data_AF-A0A525CQM6-F1
#
_entry.id   AF-A0A525CQM6-F1
#
_cell.length_a   1.000
_cell.length_b   1.000
_cell.length_c   1.000
_cell.angle_alpha   90.00
_cell.angle_beta   90.00
_cell.angle_gamma   90.00
#
_symmetry.space_group_name_H-M   'P 1'
#
loop_
_entity.id
_entity.type
_entity.pdbx_description
1 polymer ?
#
loop_
_entity_poly.entity_id
_entity_poly.type
_entity_poly.pdbx_seq_one_letter_code
_entity_poly.pdbx_strand_id
1 'polypeptide(L)'
;MNYPAGAGGYWWLREFEMNWYGPNIPLKLLLLSLTLMLVIPSISTGADVEFRWAVLAGSKAEGMEPLDFTGSPIVFSGTDLQIYVEHLNNCYIYLFLLDSGSELTPLYPSEKGYYDYGFPRGPKFIPPGDNTFSFVPPAGLERIYLIGSEVRLFQIEKLTEIYNESSTNAQRDLLLSEIKTILDEYESASLKGEKRRKAQRKSRTAEGIVSTSFYATEVAVSERYGRVITIDHR
;
A
#
# COMPACT_ATOMS: atom_id res chain seq x y z
N MET A 1 57.29 22.61 56.38
CA MET A 1 57.42 22.95 57.82
C MET A 1 56.70 21.87 58.62
N ASN A 2 57.43 21.22 59.52
CA ASN A 2 57.01 20.44 60.69
C ASN A 2 56.25 19.10 60.53
N TYR A 3 57.05 18.02 60.63
CA TYR A 3 56.77 16.69 61.20
C TYR A 3 56.51 16.75 62.74
N PRO A 4 56.28 15.65 63.52
CA PRO A 4 55.68 14.31 63.28
C PRO A 4 54.86 13.73 64.50
N ALA A 5 54.47 12.45 64.37
CA ALA A 5 54.59 11.33 65.35
C ALA A 5 53.61 11.14 66.54
N GLY A 6 53.29 9.84 66.78
CA GLY A 6 52.82 9.25 68.04
C GLY A 6 51.73 8.19 67.81
N ALA A 7 51.99 6.88 67.65
CA ALA A 7 52.55 5.87 68.57
C ALA A 7 51.52 5.21 69.52
N GLY A 8 51.49 3.87 69.50
CA GLY A 8 50.94 2.97 70.55
C GLY A 8 49.47 2.57 70.36
N GLY A 9 49.02 1.33 70.57
CA GLY A 9 49.64 0.13 71.09
C GLY A 9 48.56 -0.97 71.15
N TYR A 10 48.97 -2.22 70.97
CA TYR A 10 48.10 -3.42 70.96
C TYR A 10 47.79 -3.91 72.38
N TRP A 11 46.52 -4.27 72.65
CA TRP A 11 46.12 -5.21 73.70
C TRP A 11 44.85 -6.00 73.28
N TRP A 12 45.02 -7.28 72.95
CA TRP A 12 44.41 -8.49 73.57
C TRP A 12 43.17 -8.26 74.46
N LEU A 13 42.05 -9.01 74.45
CA LEU A 13 41.66 -10.39 74.08
C LEU A 13 40.11 -10.48 74.04
N ARG A 14 39.59 -11.44 73.25
CA ARG A 14 38.48 -12.41 73.49
C ARG A 14 37.17 -11.92 74.16
N GLU A 15 35.99 -12.50 73.96
CA GLU A 15 35.39 -13.57 73.17
C GLU A 15 33.89 -13.34 73.48
N PHE A 16 33.02 -13.29 72.48
CA PHE A 16 31.65 -13.80 72.67
C PHE A 16 31.12 -14.25 71.32
N GLU A 17 31.15 -15.57 71.15
CA GLU A 17 30.46 -16.27 70.09
C GLU A 17 28.95 -16.03 70.23
N MET A 18 28.31 -15.68 69.11
CA MET A 18 26.90 -16.04 68.94
C MET A 18 26.68 -16.49 67.50
N ASN A 19 26.77 -17.82 67.36
CA ASN A 19 26.37 -18.58 66.21
C ASN A 19 24.87 -18.37 65.95
N TRP A 20 24.52 -17.74 64.83
CA TRP A 20 23.20 -17.92 64.22
C TRP A 20 23.38 -18.56 62.85
N TYR A 21 23.04 -19.85 62.81
CA TYR A 21 22.80 -20.63 61.62
C TYR A 21 21.69 -19.98 60.78
N GLY A 22 22.07 -19.37 59.65
CA GLY A 22 21.18 -19.08 58.54
C GLY A 22 21.57 -19.97 57.37
N PRO A 23 20.63 -20.69 56.72
CA PRO A 23 20.97 -21.49 55.55
C PRO A 23 21.48 -20.59 54.42
N ASN A 24 22.66 -20.92 53.91
CA ASN A 24 23.19 -20.41 52.65
C ASN A 24 22.20 -20.70 51.52
N ILE A 25 21.31 -19.75 51.23
CA ILE A 25 20.61 -19.73 49.95
C ILE A 25 21.66 -19.24 48.95
N PRO A 26 22.14 -20.09 48.02
CA PRO A 26 23.09 -19.63 47.02
C PRO A 26 22.42 -18.53 46.20
N LEU A 27 23.04 -17.34 46.21
CA LEU A 27 22.70 -16.12 45.48
C LEU A 27 22.82 -16.29 43.94
N LYS A 28 22.52 -17.48 43.41
CA LYS A 28 22.53 -17.83 41.99
C LYS A 28 21.14 -18.23 41.46
N LEU A 29 20.11 -18.15 42.30
CA LEU A 29 18.73 -18.50 41.93
C LEU A 29 17.75 -17.31 41.98
N LEU A 30 18.26 -16.08 42.07
CA LEU A 30 17.45 -14.86 42.07
C LEU A 30 17.84 -13.89 40.94
N LEU A 31 18.09 -14.43 39.75
CA LEU A 31 18.38 -13.68 38.52
C LEU A 31 17.79 -14.39 37.29
N LEU A 32 16.55 -14.89 37.43
CA LEU A 32 15.76 -15.45 36.33
C LEU A 32 14.40 -14.73 36.24
N SER A 33 14.40 -13.40 36.38
CA SER A 33 13.19 -12.60 36.23
C SER A 33 13.46 -11.25 35.56
N LEU A 34 14.29 -11.22 34.51
CA LEU A 34 14.52 -10.01 33.73
C LEU A 34 14.20 -10.23 32.25
N THR A 35 12.95 -9.90 31.95
CA THR A 35 12.45 -9.41 30.66
C THR A 35 12.65 -10.33 29.47
N LEU A 36 11.80 -11.37 29.38
CA LEU A 36 11.23 -11.73 28.08
C LEU A 36 10.42 -10.50 27.62
N MET A 37 11.05 -9.61 26.85
CA MET A 37 10.31 -8.64 26.04
C MET A 37 9.50 -9.46 25.04
N LEU A 38 8.28 -9.83 25.44
CA LEU A 38 7.20 -10.07 24.51
C LEU A 38 7.10 -8.80 23.68
N VAL A 39 7.72 -8.84 22.50
CA VAL A 39 7.34 -7.98 21.39
C VAL A 39 5.90 -8.37 21.10
N ILE A 40 4.96 -7.74 21.79
CA ILE A 40 3.55 -7.81 21.43
C ILE A 40 3.50 -7.06 20.10
N PRO A 41 3.32 -7.74 18.95
CA PRO A 41 3.05 -7.00 17.73
C PRO A 41 1.85 -6.13 18.04
N SER A 42 2.00 -4.82 17.85
CA SER A 42 0.86 -3.93 17.90
C SER A 42 -0.05 -4.41 16.78
N ILE A 43 -1.12 -5.12 17.14
CA ILE A 43 -2.16 -5.48 16.17
C ILE A 43 -2.75 -4.13 15.77
N SER A 44 -2.30 -3.60 14.63
CA SER A 44 -2.97 -2.50 13.95
C SER A 44 -4.40 -2.97 13.71
N THR A 45 -5.35 -2.39 14.43
CA THR A 45 -6.78 -2.62 14.16
C THR A 45 -7.29 -1.67 13.08
N GLY A 46 -6.39 -0.92 12.41
CA GLY A 46 -6.67 -0.06 11.27
C GLY A 46 -6.46 -0.80 9.95
N ALA A 47 -7.06 -0.31 8.87
CA ALA A 47 -6.71 -0.74 7.53
C ALA A 47 -5.37 -0.07 7.14
N ASP A 48 -4.33 -0.86 6.88
CA ASP A 48 -3.03 -0.32 6.46
C ASP A 48 -3.04 -0.02 4.95
N VAL A 49 -3.92 -0.69 4.18
CA VAL A 49 -4.24 -0.33 2.78
C VAL A 49 -5.63 0.32 2.70
N GLU A 50 -5.64 1.64 2.51
CA GLU A 50 -6.86 2.43 2.34
C GLU A 50 -6.77 3.39 1.15
N PHE A 51 -7.66 3.22 0.18
CA PHE A 51 -7.73 4.07 -1.01
C PHE A 51 -9.11 4.03 -1.66
N ARG A 52 -9.38 4.93 -2.60
CA ARG A 52 -10.57 4.90 -3.46
C ARG A 52 -10.19 4.77 -4.92
N TRP A 53 -11.02 4.09 -5.69
CA TRP A 53 -10.88 4.03 -7.13
C TRP A 53 -12.21 4.04 -7.86
N ALA A 54 -12.21 4.49 -9.12
CA ALA A 54 -13.33 4.38 -10.04
C ALA A 54 -12.84 4.38 -11.49
N VAL A 55 -13.57 3.71 -12.39
CA VAL A 55 -13.42 3.93 -13.84
C VAL A 55 -14.59 4.81 -14.26
N LEU A 56 -14.29 6.00 -14.79
CA LEU A 56 -15.26 6.95 -15.27
C LEU A 56 -15.39 6.80 -16.79
N ALA A 57 -16.61 6.80 -17.31
CA ALA A 57 -16.92 6.71 -18.72
C ALA A 57 -17.97 7.75 -19.11
N GLY A 58 -17.91 8.28 -20.33
CA GLY A 58 -18.93 9.21 -20.84
C GLY A 58 -18.37 10.09 -21.94
N SER A 59 -18.86 11.32 -22.01
CA SER A 59 -18.28 12.36 -22.86
C SER A 59 -17.88 13.55 -22.01
N LYS A 60 -16.82 14.28 -22.39
CA LYS A 60 -16.45 15.51 -21.66
C LYS A 60 -17.57 16.57 -21.64
N ALA A 61 -18.43 16.58 -22.65
CA ALA A 61 -19.51 17.55 -22.79
C ALA A 61 -20.70 17.26 -21.85
N GLU A 62 -21.06 15.98 -21.70
CA GLU A 62 -22.22 15.56 -20.89
C GLU A 62 -21.82 15.18 -19.46
N GLY A 63 -20.53 14.96 -19.23
CA GLY A 63 -19.97 14.49 -17.97
C GLY A 63 -19.56 13.03 -18.05
N MET A 64 -18.69 12.64 -17.13
CA MET A 64 -18.27 11.24 -16.97
C MET A 64 -18.92 10.64 -15.72
N GLU A 65 -19.46 9.44 -15.86
CA GLU A 65 -20.10 8.68 -14.80
C GLU A 65 -19.27 7.45 -14.43
N PRO A 66 -19.29 7.02 -13.16
CA PRO A 66 -18.57 5.81 -12.75
C PRO A 66 -19.24 4.56 -13.31
N LEU A 67 -18.46 3.69 -13.94
CA LEU A 67 -18.91 2.37 -14.38
C LEU A 67 -19.39 1.53 -13.19
N ASP A 68 -20.45 0.75 -13.43
CA ASP A 68 -20.99 -0.19 -12.46
C ASP A 68 -20.40 -1.59 -12.67
N PHE A 69 -19.63 -2.06 -11.68
CA PHE A 69 -18.98 -3.36 -11.68
C PHE A 69 -19.73 -4.42 -10.88
N THR A 70 -21.03 -4.21 -10.60
CA THR A 70 -21.93 -5.29 -10.14
C THR A 70 -22.19 -6.32 -11.24
N GLY A 71 -21.96 -5.95 -12.50
CA GLY A 71 -21.84 -6.85 -13.65
C GLY A 71 -20.60 -6.55 -14.49
N SER A 72 -20.60 -7.00 -15.74
CA SER A 72 -19.57 -6.64 -16.72
C SER A 72 -20.03 -5.41 -17.51
N PRO A 73 -19.54 -4.19 -17.20
CA PRO A 73 -19.95 -3.01 -17.94
C PRO A 73 -19.49 -3.11 -19.39
N ILE A 74 -20.34 -2.61 -20.30
CA ILE A 74 -20.04 -2.52 -21.72
C ILE A 74 -19.59 -1.10 -22.02
N VAL A 75 -18.48 -0.96 -22.75
CA VAL A 75 -17.97 0.32 -23.24
C VAL A 75 -17.75 0.23 -24.74
N PHE A 76 -18.28 1.20 -25.48
CA PHE A 76 -18.10 1.24 -26.94
C PHE A 76 -16.76 1.89 -27.32
N SER A 77 -16.17 1.43 -28.42
CA SER A 77 -15.02 2.08 -29.06
C SER A 77 -15.17 3.60 -29.12
N GLY A 78 -14.13 4.33 -28.73
CA GLY A 78 -14.13 5.80 -28.72
C GLY A 78 -14.86 6.47 -27.56
N THR A 79 -15.45 5.72 -26.63
CA THR A 79 -15.97 6.29 -25.37
C THR A 79 -14.81 6.87 -24.56
N ASP A 80 -14.96 8.11 -24.06
CA ASP A 80 -13.96 8.71 -23.19
C ASP A 80 -13.95 8.00 -21.84
N LEU A 81 -12.76 7.58 -21.41
CA LEU A 81 -12.48 6.93 -20.15
C LEU A 81 -11.46 7.72 -19.34
N GLN A 82 -11.62 7.67 -18.02
CA GLN A 82 -10.64 8.18 -17.07
C GLN A 82 -10.68 7.35 -15.79
N ILE A 83 -9.52 6.98 -15.26
CA ILE A 83 -9.43 6.24 -14.00
C ILE A 83 -9.17 7.23 -12.87
N TYR A 84 -9.94 7.11 -11.80
CA TYR A 84 -9.76 7.83 -10.55
C TYR A 84 -9.06 6.93 -9.53
N VAL A 85 -8.05 7.45 -8.85
CA VAL A 85 -7.41 6.82 -7.69
C VAL A 85 -7.15 7.89 -6.62
N GLU A 86 -7.52 7.64 -5.36
CA GLU A 86 -7.24 8.54 -4.25
C GLU A 86 -6.65 7.74 -3.09
N HIS A 87 -5.43 8.08 -2.68
CA HIS A 87 -4.80 7.53 -1.48
C HIS A 87 -5.48 8.11 -0.24
N LEU A 88 -6.04 7.25 0.61
CA LEU A 88 -6.63 7.66 1.89
C LEU A 88 -5.68 7.40 3.06
N ASN A 89 -4.83 6.39 2.94
CA ASN A 89 -3.70 6.11 3.83
C ASN A 89 -2.43 5.87 2.99
N ASN A 90 -1.29 5.76 3.68
CA ASN A 90 0.01 5.47 3.09
C ASN A 90 0.05 4.02 2.56
N CYS A 91 -0.29 3.84 1.28
CA CYS A 91 -0.23 2.55 0.61
C CYS A 91 0.33 2.67 -0.82
N TYR A 92 0.82 1.55 -1.35
CA TYR A 92 1.34 1.46 -2.71
C TYR A 92 0.24 0.93 -3.63
N ILE A 93 -0.08 1.71 -4.66
CA ILE A 93 -1.10 1.34 -5.65
C ILE A 93 -0.43 1.16 -7.02
N TYR A 94 -0.81 0.10 -7.72
CA TYR A 94 -0.34 -0.21 -9.06
C TYR A 94 -1.53 -0.51 -9.97
N LEU A 95 -1.54 0.09 -11.16
CA LEU A 95 -2.56 -0.11 -12.19
C LEU A 95 -1.91 -0.48 -13.51
N PHE A 96 -2.46 -1.52 -14.14
CA PHE A 96 -2.09 -1.96 -15.48
C PHE A 96 -3.35 -2.23 -16.28
N LEU A 97 -3.33 -1.93 -17.58
CA LEU A 97 -4.37 -2.31 -18.54
C LEU A 97 -3.81 -3.40 -19.45
N LEU A 98 -4.47 -4.55 -19.51
CA LEU A 98 -4.26 -5.53 -20.56
C LEU A 98 -5.43 -5.44 -21.53
N ASP A 99 -5.14 -5.04 -22.76
CA ASP A 99 -6.16 -4.84 -23.76
C ASP A 99 -6.62 -6.15 -24.44
N SER A 100 -7.64 -6.04 -25.29
CA SER A 100 -8.15 -7.15 -26.10
C SER A 100 -7.10 -7.75 -27.05
N GLY A 101 -6.11 -6.94 -27.47
CA GLY A 101 -4.97 -7.31 -28.30
C GLY A 101 -3.81 -7.95 -27.54
N SER A 102 -3.93 -8.13 -26.22
CA SER A 102 -2.85 -8.61 -25.33
C SER A 102 -1.65 -7.65 -25.24
N GLU A 103 -1.88 -6.36 -25.44
CA GLU A 103 -0.96 -5.28 -25.10
C GLU A 103 -1.13 -4.92 -23.62
N LEU A 104 -0.02 -4.85 -22.89
CA LEU A 104 0.00 -4.49 -21.49
C LEU A 104 0.48 -3.05 -21.36
N THR A 105 -0.34 -2.18 -20.79
CA THR A 105 0.00 -0.76 -20.56
C THR A 105 0.07 -0.50 -19.05
N PRO A 106 1.24 -0.18 -18.49
CA PRO A 106 1.35 0.37 -17.14
C PRO A 106 0.66 1.75 -17.06
N LEU A 107 -0.27 1.90 -16.13
CA LEU A 107 -1.08 3.11 -16.00
C LEU A 107 -0.73 3.93 -14.76
N TYR A 108 -0.38 3.27 -13.66
CA TYR A 108 -0.01 3.94 -12.41
C TYR A 108 0.92 3.05 -11.57
N PRO A 109 1.96 3.62 -10.91
CA PRO A 109 2.40 5.01 -11.01
C PRO A 109 2.96 5.35 -12.40
N SER A 110 2.88 6.63 -12.79
CA SER A 110 3.24 7.08 -14.15
C SER A 110 4.73 7.33 -14.37
N GLU A 111 5.53 7.37 -13.31
CA GLU A 111 6.94 7.78 -13.36
C GLU A 111 7.83 6.81 -12.59
N LYS A 112 9.07 6.63 -13.07
CA LYS A 112 10.10 5.89 -12.34
C LYS A 112 10.41 6.59 -11.01
N GLY A 113 10.56 5.81 -9.94
CA GLY A 113 10.88 6.35 -8.62
C GLY A 113 9.74 7.15 -7.98
N TYR A 114 8.51 7.00 -8.47
CA TYR A 114 7.33 7.72 -7.96
C TYR A 114 7.19 7.66 -6.44
N TYR A 115 7.50 6.50 -5.84
CA TYR A 115 7.41 6.28 -4.40
C TYR A 115 8.68 6.62 -3.61
N ASP A 116 9.75 7.09 -4.26
CA ASP A 116 11.01 7.42 -3.59
C ASP A 116 10.90 8.68 -2.70
N TYR A 117 9.93 9.56 -3.00
CA TYR A 117 9.71 10.84 -2.30
C TYR A 117 8.54 10.79 -1.30
N GLY A 118 8.02 9.60 -1.01
CA GLY A 118 6.89 9.37 -0.10
C GLY A 118 5.55 9.14 -0.82
N PHE A 119 4.47 9.13 -0.05
CA PHE A 119 3.14 8.80 -0.56
C PHE A 119 2.46 10.01 -1.21
N PRO A 120 1.88 9.85 -2.41
CA PRO A 120 1.12 10.91 -3.05
C PRO A 120 -0.11 11.25 -2.21
N ARG A 121 -0.46 12.55 -2.18
CA ARG A 121 -1.67 13.01 -1.49
C ARG A 121 -2.77 13.35 -2.48
N GLY A 122 -4.01 13.05 -2.06
CA GLY A 122 -5.23 13.45 -2.74
C GLY A 122 -5.52 12.66 -4.02
N PRO A 123 -6.56 13.07 -4.76
CA PRO A 123 -7.03 12.36 -5.93
C PRO A 123 -6.08 12.49 -7.11
N LYS A 124 -5.95 11.39 -7.85
CA LYS A 124 -5.24 11.25 -9.12
C LYS A 124 -6.22 10.79 -10.18
N PHE A 125 -6.09 11.39 -11.35
CA PHE A 125 -6.83 11.01 -12.54
C PHE A 125 -5.83 10.49 -13.56
N ILE A 126 -6.18 9.41 -14.25
CA ILE A 126 -5.34 8.73 -15.22
C ILE A 126 -6.13 8.61 -16.52
N PRO A 127 -5.70 9.29 -17.60
CA PRO A 127 -4.60 10.27 -17.66
C PRO A 127 -4.89 11.55 -16.85
N PRO A 128 -3.86 12.35 -16.50
CA PRO A 128 -3.99 13.49 -15.60
C PRO A 128 -4.82 14.65 -16.17
N GLY A 129 -5.41 15.42 -15.27
CA GLY A 129 -6.21 16.62 -15.60
C GLY A 129 -7.59 16.26 -16.14
N ASP A 130 -7.96 16.89 -17.26
CA ASP A 130 -9.21 16.63 -18.00
C ASP A 130 -8.97 15.72 -19.22
N ASN A 131 -7.81 15.05 -19.28
CA ASN A 131 -7.51 14.11 -20.34
C ASN A 131 -8.29 12.80 -20.17
N THR A 132 -8.56 12.14 -21.28
CA THR A 132 -9.27 10.87 -21.36
C THR A 132 -8.50 9.94 -22.29
N PHE A 133 -8.73 8.64 -22.15
CA PHE A 133 -8.31 7.63 -23.12
C PHE A 133 -9.56 6.88 -23.60
N SER A 134 -9.44 6.11 -24.67
CA SER A 134 -10.53 5.28 -25.17
C SER A 134 -9.97 3.92 -25.57
N PHE A 135 -10.79 2.88 -25.49
CA PHE A 135 -10.42 1.61 -26.11
C PHE A 135 -10.41 1.74 -27.62
N VAL A 136 -9.44 1.06 -28.23
CA VAL A 136 -9.19 1.05 -29.67
C VAL A 136 -9.43 -0.36 -30.17
N PRO A 137 -10.06 -0.56 -31.34
CA PRO A 137 -10.25 -1.88 -31.92
C PRO A 137 -8.95 -2.71 -31.94
N PRO A 138 -9.02 -4.04 -31.72
CA PRO A 138 -10.22 -4.86 -31.79
C PRO A 138 -11.11 -4.83 -30.54
N ALA A 139 -12.41 -5.12 -30.73
CA ALA A 139 -13.33 -5.36 -29.63
C ALA A 139 -12.93 -6.61 -28.83
N GLY A 140 -13.23 -6.64 -27.53
CA GLY A 140 -12.91 -7.77 -26.65
C GLY A 140 -12.95 -7.43 -25.17
N LEU A 141 -12.28 -8.24 -24.37
CA LEU A 141 -12.22 -8.03 -22.92
C LEU A 141 -10.99 -7.21 -22.55
N GLU A 142 -11.26 -6.02 -22.03
CA GLU A 142 -10.26 -5.13 -21.44
C GLU A 142 -10.14 -5.47 -19.95
N ARG A 143 -8.90 -5.62 -19.46
CA ARG A 143 -8.66 -5.96 -18.05
C ARG A 143 -7.79 -4.91 -17.39
N ILE A 144 -8.31 -4.27 -16.36
CA ILE A 144 -7.53 -3.41 -15.48
C ILE A 144 -7.12 -4.23 -14.25
N TYR A 145 -5.82 -4.41 -14.09
CA TYR A 145 -5.22 -5.01 -12.91
C TYR A 145 -4.94 -3.92 -11.87
N LEU A 146 -5.63 -3.99 -10.74
CA LEU A 146 -5.48 -3.06 -9.63
C LEU A 146 -4.90 -3.78 -8.42
N ILE A 147 -3.73 -3.33 -7.98
CA ILE A 147 -3.01 -3.89 -6.83
C ILE A 147 -2.81 -2.77 -5.81
N GLY A 148 -3.13 -3.05 -4.55
CA GLY A 148 -2.84 -2.22 -3.38
C GLY A 148 -2.00 -3.03 -2.38
N SER A 149 -0.96 -2.44 -1.82
CA SER A 149 -0.10 -3.10 -0.81
C SER A 149 0.36 -2.12 0.25
N GLU A 150 0.48 -2.59 1.49
CA GLU A 150 1.13 -1.84 2.58
C GLU A 150 2.65 -1.70 2.31
N VAL A 151 3.24 -2.69 1.65
CA VAL A 151 4.68 -2.74 1.36
C VAL A 151 4.96 -2.47 -0.11
N ARG A 152 6.12 -1.88 -0.38
CA ARG A 152 6.53 -1.54 -1.74
C ARG A 152 6.85 -2.80 -2.54
N LEU A 153 6.26 -2.92 -3.73
CA LEU A 153 6.45 -4.07 -4.61
C LEU A 153 7.63 -3.84 -5.57
N PHE A 154 8.86 -3.88 -5.05
CA PHE A 154 10.06 -3.56 -5.84
C PHE A 154 10.21 -4.39 -7.13
N GLN A 155 9.78 -5.66 -7.10
CA GLN A 155 9.88 -6.55 -8.26
C GLN A 155 8.97 -6.09 -9.41
N ILE A 156 7.71 -5.73 -9.14
CA ILE A 156 6.80 -5.24 -10.18
C ILE A 156 7.28 -3.89 -10.75
N GLU A 157 7.83 -3.01 -9.90
CA GLU A 157 8.39 -1.73 -10.33
C GLU A 157 9.58 -1.92 -11.26
N LYS A 158 10.51 -2.81 -10.90
CA LYS A 158 11.67 -3.13 -11.72
C LYS A 158 11.26 -3.74 -13.07
N LEU A 159 10.32 -4.68 -13.07
CA LEU A 159 9.84 -5.30 -14.32
C LEU A 159 9.10 -4.28 -15.18
N THR A 160 8.34 -3.37 -14.58
CA THR A 160 7.67 -2.27 -15.29
C THR A 160 8.68 -1.34 -15.95
N GLU A 161 9.79 -1.01 -15.27
CA GLU A 161 10.86 -0.20 -15.84
C GLU A 161 11.50 -0.89 -17.05
N ILE A 162 11.91 -2.15 -16.92
CA ILE A 162 12.51 -2.94 -18.01
C ILE A 162 11.54 -3.07 -19.19
N TYR A 163 10.25 -3.26 -18.90
CA TYR A 163 9.20 -3.33 -19.91
C TYR A 163 9.07 -2.00 -20.65
N ASN A 164 9.01 -0.87 -19.97
CA ASN A 164 8.90 0.45 -20.60
C ASN A 164 10.13 0.82 -21.45
N GLU A 165 11.31 0.27 -21.16
CA GLU A 165 12.53 0.51 -21.95
C GLU A 165 12.60 -0.28 -23.26
N SER A 166 11.97 -1.46 -23.34
CA SER A 166 12.20 -2.39 -24.45
C SER A 166 10.94 -3.08 -25.01
N SER A 167 9.78 -2.95 -24.36
CA SER A 167 8.43 -3.44 -24.70
C SER A 167 8.35 -4.77 -25.48
N THR A 168 9.29 -5.69 -25.25
CA THR A 168 9.31 -6.98 -25.96
C THR A 168 8.26 -7.94 -25.38
N ASN A 169 7.82 -8.91 -26.18
CA ASN A 169 6.89 -9.95 -25.70
C ASN A 169 7.42 -10.69 -24.48
N ALA A 170 8.73 -10.99 -24.43
CA ALA A 170 9.34 -11.66 -23.27
C ALA A 170 9.25 -10.81 -22.00
N GLN A 171 9.47 -9.49 -22.10
CA GLN A 171 9.35 -8.59 -20.93
C GLN A 171 7.90 -8.39 -20.51
N ARG A 172 6.97 -8.30 -21.49
CA ARG A 172 5.54 -8.28 -21.23
C ARG A 172 5.11 -9.51 -20.44
N ASP A 173 5.51 -10.69 -20.90
CA ASP A 173 5.07 -11.96 -20.31
C ASP A 173 5.65 -12.14 -18.90
N LEU A 174 6.89 -11.69 -18.65
CA LEU A 174 7.48 -11.65 -17.31
C LEU A 174 6.71 -10.72 -16.36
N LEU A 175 6.42 -9.49 -16.78
CA LEU A 175 5.65 -8.53 -15.98
C LEU A 175 4.23 -9.03 -15.72
N LEU A 176 3.56 -9.55 -16.75
CA LEU A 176 2.21 -10.09 -16.63
C LEU A 176 2.16 -11.32 -15.73
N SER A 177 3.18 -12.18 -15.76
CA SER A 177 3.28 -13.30 -14.83
C SER A 177 3.38 -12.83 -13.38
N GLU A 178 4.22 -11.83 -13.09
CA GLU A 178 4.36 -11.26 -11.75
C GLU A 178 3.04 -10.65 -11.26
N ILE A 179 2.38 -9.85 -12.12
CA ILE A 179 1.05 -9.29 -11.84
C ILE A 179 0.06 -10.39 -11.45
N LYS A 180 -0.01 -11.47 -12.24
CA LYS A 180 -0.94 -12.57 -11.99
C LYS A 180 -0.62 -13.31 -10.69
N THR A 181 0.66 -13.57 -10.41
CA THR A 181 1.08 -14.19 -9.15
C THR A 181 0.66 -13.36 -7.93
N ILE A 182 0.83 -12.04 -7.98
CA ILE A 182 0.38 -11.14 -6.90
C ILE A 182 -1.15 -11.16 -6.77
N LEU A 183 -1.87 -11.09 -7.88
CA LEU A 183 -3.34 -11.10 -7.87
C LEU A 183 -3.91 -12.41 -7.30
N ASP A 184 -3.36 -13.56 -7.71
CA ASP A 184 -3.77 -14.88 -7.21
C ASP A 184 -3.59 -14.96 -5.67
N GLU A 185 -2.53 -14.34 -5.15
CA GLU A 185 -2.28 -14.28 -3.71
C GLU A 185 -3.23 -13.32 -2.97
N TYR A 186 -3.59 -12.19 -3.59
CA TYR A 186 -4.28 -11.07 -2.94
C TYR A 186 -5.81 -11.13 -3.08
N GLU A 187 -6.34 -11.72 -4.17
CA GLU A 187 -7.76 -11.66 -4.53
C GLU A 187 -8.67 -12.24 -3.44
N SER A 188 -8.25 -13.33 -2.79
CA SER A 188 -9.00 -14.00 -1.72
C SER A 188 -9.31 -13.09 -0.51
N ALA A 189 -8.50 -12.06 -0.26
CA ALA A 189 -8.67 -11.11 0.84
C ALA A 189 -9.46 -9.84 0.46
N SER A 190 -9.63 -9.58 -0.84
CA SER A 190 -9.85 -8.22 -1.35
C SER A 190 -11.32 -7.76 -1.36
N LEU A 191 -12.27 -8.65 -1.65
CA LEU A 191 -13.69 -8.26 -1.82
C LEU A 191 -14.37 -7.83 -0.51
N LYS A 192 -13.89 -8.28 0.65
CA LYS A 192 -14.52 -7.97 1.94
C LYS A 192 -14.31 -6.53 2.40
N GLY A 193 -13.30 -5.84 1.86
CA GLY A 193 -12.93 -4.47 2.23
C GLY A 193 -13.57 -3.37 1.41
N GLU A 194 -14.41 -3.70 0.43
CA GLU A 194 -14.93 -2.72 -0.54
C GLU A 194 -16.25 -2.09 -0.12
N LYS A 195 -16.35 -0.77 -0.23
CA LYS A 195 -17.58 0.00 0.02
C LYS A 195 -17.76 1.09 -1.02
N ARG A 196 -18.98 1.26 -1.52
CA ARG A 196 -19.31 2.40 -2.39
C ARG A 196 -19.36 3.69 -1.55
N ARG A 197 -18.60 4.71 -1.97
CA ARG A 197 -18.46 6.00 -1.28
C ARG A 197 -18.49 7.15 -2.26
N LYS A 198 -18.92 8.33 -1.80
CA LYS A 198 -18.85 9.54 -2.63
C LYS A 198 -17.42 10.07 -2.66
N ALA A 199 -16.92 10.31 -3.86
CA ALA A 199 -15.68 11.01 -4.14
C ALA A 199 -16.00 12.39 -4.75
N GLN A 200 -15.02 13.29 -4.71
CA GLN A 200 -15.15 14.64 -5.27
C GLN A 200 -14.02 14.93 -6.25
N ARG A 201 -14.39 15.48 -7.40
CA ARG A 201 -13.47 16.11 -8.35
C ARG A 201 -13.59 17.61 -8.23
N LYS A 202 -12.47 18.30 -8.04
CA LYS A 202 -12.38 19.75 -8.12
C LYS A 202 -11.73 20.13 -9.44
N SER A 203 -12.45 20.88 -10.26
CA SER A 203 -11.96 21.39 -11.55
C SER A 203 -11.98 22.91 -11.54
N ARG A 204 -11.00 23.52 -12.21
CA ARG A 204 -10.92 24.97 -12.36
C ARG A 204 -11.55 25.37 -13.69
N THR A 205 -12.60 26.20 -13.64
CA THR A 205 -13.25 26.80 -14.81
C THR A 205 -12.97 28.30 -14.85
N ALA A 206 -13.45 29.00 -15.88
CA ALA A 206 -13.33 30.45 -15.99
C ALA A 206 -14.10 31.17 -14.86
N GLU A 207 -15.14 30.54 -14.32
CA GLU A 207 -16.04 31.06 -13.29
C GLU A 207 -15.59 30.71 -11.86
N GLY A 208 -14.59 29.83 -11.69
CA GLY A 208 -14.05 29.47 -10.38
C GLY A 208 -13.71 27.99 -10.24
N ILE A 209 -13.74 27.48 -8.99
CA ILE A 209 -13.55 26.06 -8.71
C ILE A 209 -14.91 25.40 -8.62
N VAL A 210 -15.17 24.45 -9.51
CA VAL A 210 -16.38 23.62 -9.52
C VAL A 210 -16.06 22.28 -8.88
N SER A 211 -16.96 21.80 -8.01
CA SER A 211 -16.83 20.49 -7.36
C SER A 211 -17.93 19.56 -7.85
N THR A 212 -17.54 18.48 -8.52
CA THR A 212 -18.45 17.43 -9.00
C THR A 212 -18.30 16.19 -8.12
N SER A 213 -19.40 15.57 -7.72
CA SER A 213 -19.39 14.34 -6.93
C SER A 213 -19.78 13.13 -7.76
N PHE A 214 -19.13 12.00 -7.52
CA PHE A 214 -19.45 10.70 -8.11
C PHE A 214 -19.24 9.59 -7.09
N TYR A 215 -19.66 8.37 -7.41
CA TYR A 215 -19.39 7.21 -6.56
C TYR A 215 -18.09 6.52 -6.96
N ALA A 216 -17.26 6.21 -5.96
CA ALA A 216 -16.04 5.42 -6.08
C ALA A 216 -16.13 4.20 -5.15
N THR A 217 -15.30 3.19 -5.44
CA THR A 217 -15.07 2.06 -4.56
C THR A 217 -13.97 2.44 -3.57
N GLU A 218 -14.32 2.54 -2.29
CA GLU A 218 -13.38 2.65 -1.18
C GLU A 218 -12.95 1.25 -0.77
N VAL A 219 -11.65 1.06 -0.69
CA VAL A 219 -10.99 -0.16 -0.22
C VAL A 219 -10.41 0.16 1.15
N ALA A 220 -10.72 -0.68 2.14
CA ALA A 220 -10.10 -0.66 3.45
C ALA A 220 -9.82 -2.10 3.90
N VAL A 221 -8.55 -2.51 3.79
CA VAL A 221 -8.06 -3.86 4.14
C VAL A 221 -6.76 -3.74 4.95
N SER A 222 -6.35 -4.81 5.63
CA SER A 222 -5.13 -4.78 6.45
C SER A 222 -3.89 -4.60 5.57
N GLU A 223 -3.49 -5.61 4.81
CA GLU A 223 -2.13 -5.63 4.23
C GLU A 223 -2.11 -5.50 2.70
N ARG A 224 -3.12 -6.06 2.03
CA ARG A 224 -3.04 -6.33 0.59
C ARG A 224 -4.40 -6.37 -0.10
N TYR A 225 -4.42 -5.87 -1.32
CA TYR A 225 -5.58 -5.80 -2.19
C TYR A 225 -5.20 -6.14 -3.63
N GLY A 226 -5.96 -7.00 -4.27
CA GLY A 226 -5.81 -7.37 -5.68
C GLY A 226 -7.19 -7.50 -6.31
N ARG A 227 -7.39 -6.84 -7.46
CA ARG A 227 -8.63 -6.94 -8.23
C ARG A 227 -8.35 -6.93 -9.72
N VAL A 228 -9.02 -7.84 -10.44
CA VAL A 228 -9.16 -7.79 -11.89
C VAL A 228 -10.49 -7.14 -12.23
N ILE A 229 -10.43 -5.94 -12.81
CA ILE A 229 -11.59 -5.21 -13.29
C ILE A 229 -11.74 -5.52 -14.78
N THR A 230 -12.85 -6.14 -15.17
CA THR A 230 -13.10 -6.51 -16.57
C THR A 230 -14.15 -5.59 -17.18
N ILE A 231 -13.88 -5.10 -18.39
CA ILE A 231 -14.79 -4.27 -19.18
C ILE A 231 -14.98 -4.95 -20.54
N ASP A 232 -16.23 -5.08 -20.99
CA ASP A 232 -16.59 -5.60 -22.30
C ASP A 232 -16.53 -4.46 -23.32
N HIS A 233 -15.46 -4.42 -24.10
CA HIS A 233 -15.24 -3.43 -25.15
C HIS A 233 -15.89 -3.90 -26.45
N ARG A 234 -16.80 -3.09 -26.99
CA ARG A 234 -17.58 -3.37 -28.20
C ARG A 234 -17.46 -2.31 -29.29
#